data_AF-A0AAW9TSI4-F1
#
_entry.id   AF-A0AAW9TSI4-F1
#
_cell.length_a   1.000
_cell.length_b   1.000
_cell.length_c   1.000
_cell.angle_alpha   90.00
_cell.angle_beta   90.00
_cell.angle_gamma   90.00
#
_symmetry.space_group_name_H-M   'P 1'
#
loop_
_entity.id
_entity.type
_entity.pdbx_description
1 polymer ?
#
loop_
_entity_poly.entity_id
_entity_poly.type
_entity_poly.pdbx_seq_one_letter_code
_entity_poly.pdbx_strand_id
1 'polypeptide(L)'
;KDLRLEGICGMDDGNAFLPRFMEGYNRQFAITPARPDDLHRSLNLAPDRLKEILCKREQRYVGAQLTFSFERQRIMLEETEVTRGLVGRYVETYAYADGRLDVRWKGHSLPYRVFDKDQRVTHAAITENKRLGDVLAYIKARQDERPAPKVKTNSEKIGYRPRGRKPGKRTDFTNDPAVIARRRQALSELDAAE
;
A
#
# COMPACT_ATOMS: atom_id res chain seq x y z
N LYS A 1 13.70 40.96 -17.83
CA LYS A 1 14.67 40.95 -16.70
C LYS A 1 13.92 41.45 -15.47
N ASP A 2 12.73 40.92 -15.20
CA ASP A 2 11.73 41.68 -14.43
C ASP A 2 11.57 41.07 -13.04
N LEU A 3 11.59 39.74 -12.95
CA LEU A 3 11.69 39.01 -11.69
C LEU A 3 12.86 39.48 -10.81
N ARG A 4 14.02 39.74 -11.43
CA ARG A 4 15.21 40.22 -10.72
C ARG A 4 15.12 41.69 -10.30
N LEU A 5 14.35 42.51 -11.04
CA LEU A 5 14.13 43.92 -10.69
C LEU A 5 13.14 44.06 -9.53
N GLU A 6 12.16 43.16 -9.48
CA GLU A 6 11.15 43.09 -8.41
C GLU A 6 11.64 42.29 -7.19
N GLY A 7 12.89 41.82 -7.19
CA GLY A 7 13.48 41.08 -6.07
C GLY A 7 12.84 39.72 -5.79
N ILE A 8 12.15 39.14 -6.77
CA ILE A 8 11.42 37.87 -6.62
C ILE A 8 12.41 36.71 -6.51
N CYS A 9 12.38 35.99 -5.37
CA CYS A 9 13.28 34.87 -5.11
C CYS A 9 12.56 33.53 -4.85
N GLY A 10 11.22 33.53 -4.76
CA GLY A 10 10.40 32.35 -4.47
C GLY A 10 9.28 32.10 -5.49
N MET A 11 8.73 30.89 -5.47
CA MET A 11 7.60 30.49 -6.30
C MET A 11 6.34 31.28 -5.96
N ASP A 12 6.07 31.49 -4.67
CA ASP A 12 4.91 32.23 -4.19
C ASP A 12 4.95 33.69 -4.62
N ASP A 13 6.11 34.35 -4.45
CA ASP A 13 6.34 35.73 -4.90
C ASP A 13 6.18 35.86 -6.42
N GLY A 14 6.67 34.87 -7.18
CA GLY A 14 6.48 34.81 -8.63
C GLY A 14 5.02 34.68 -9.03
N ASN A 15 4.26 33.81 -8.36
CA ASN A 15 2.83 33.64 -8.60
C ASN A 15 2.03 34.90 -8.26
N ALA A 16 2.40 35.62 -7.18
CA ALA A 16 1.78 36.88 -6.81
C ALA A 16 2.09 38.01 -7.81
N PHE A 17 3.26 37.97 -8.47
CA PHE A 17 3.66 38.95 -9.46
C PHE A 17 2.98 38.78 -10.83
N LEU A 18 2.66 37.53 -11.21
CA LEU A 18 2.13 37.19 -12.54
C LEU A 18 0.94 38.05 -13.01
N PRO A 19 -0.12 38.30 -12.22
CA PRO A 19 -1.24 39.13 -12.66
C PRO A 19 -0.81 40.54 -13.06
N ARG A 20 0.02 41.18 -12.22
CA ARG A 20 0.52 42.55 -12.45
C ARG A 20 1.44 42.61 -13.66
N PHE A 21 2.29 41.60 -13.84
CA PHE A 21 3.14 41.48 -15.02
C PHE A 21 2.32 41.34 -16.30
N MET A 22 1.32 40.46 -16.32
CA MET A 22 0.45 40.25 -17.48
C MET A 22 -0.26 41.54 -17.88
N GLU A 23 -0.77 42.31 -16.91
CA GLU A 23 -1.39 43.61 -17.19
C GLU A 23 -0.42 44.60 -17.85
N GLY A 24 0.79 44.73 -17.30
CA GLY A 24 1.82 45.63 -17.85
C GLY A 24 2.31 45.19 -19.22
N TYR A 25 2.55 43.89 -19.39
CA TYR A 25 3.01 43.30 -20.64
C TYR A 25 1.96 43.42 -21.74
N ASN A 26 0.70 43.08 -21.44
CA ASN A 26 -0.39 43.21 -22.39
C ASN A 26 -0.63 44.67 -22.79
N ARG A 27 -0.41 45.64 -21.89
CA ARG A 27 -0.51 47.06 -22.26
C ARG A 27 0.51 47.48 -23.32
N GLN A 28 1.71 46.90 -23.29
CA GLN A 28 2.79 47.23 -24.23
C GLN A 28 2.70 46.44 -25.53
N PHE A 29 2.27 45.18 -25.45
CA PHE A 29 2.44 44.21 -26.54
C PHE A 29 1.14 43.57 -27.03
N ALA A 30 0.02 43.72 -26.34
CA ALA A 30 -1.23 43.14 -26.81
C ALA A 30 -1.72 43.87 -28.06
N ILE A 31 -2.13 43.09 -29.05
CA ILE A 31 -2.71 43.59 -30.28
C ILE A 31 -4.23 43.39 -30.17
N THR A 32 -4.99 44.44 -30.43
CA THR A 32 -6.46 44.35 -30.44
C THR A 32 -6.89 43.32 -31.49
N PRO A 33 -7.71 42.33 -31.12
CA PRO A 33 -8.16 41.32 -32.07
C PRO A 33 -8.99 41.99 -33.18
N ALA A 34 -8.82 41.50 -34.42
CA ALA A 34 -9.57 42.04 -35.56
C ALA A 34 -11.09 41.85 -35.43
N ARG A 35 -11.51 40.86 -34.62
CA ARG A 35 -12.90 40.63 -34.22
C ARG A 35 -12.94 40.41 -32.70
N PRO A 36 -13.75 41.16 -31.95
CA PRO A 36 -13.82 41.05 -30.49
C PRO A 36 -14.66 39.86 -30.02
N ASP A 37 -15.37 39.18 -30.92
CA ASP A 37 -16.24 38.07 -30.60
C ASP A 37 -15.46 36.88 -30.02
N ASP A 38 -15.98 36.31 -28.93
CA ASP A 38 -15.47 35.06 -28.39
C ASP A 38 -15.86 33.91 -29.33
N LEU A 39 -14.89 33.46 -30.14
CA LEU A 39 -15.03 32.33 -31.06
C LEU A 39 -14.53 31.02 -30.45
N HIS A 40 -14.23 30.99 -29.15
CA HIS A 40 -13.84 29.76 -28.47
C HIS A 40 -15.03 28.79 -28.40
N ARG A 41 -14.73 27.52 -28.62
CA ARG A 41 -15.73 26.46 -28.46
C ARG A 41 -16.05 26.31 -26.98
N SER A 42 -17.33 26.44 -26.62
CA SER A 42 -17.79 26.17 -25.25
C SER A 42 -17.38 24.77 -24.81
N LEU A 43 -16.89 24.68 -23.56
CA LEU A 43 -16.45 23.43 -22.98
C LEU A 43 -17.67 22.55 -22.66
N ASN A 44 -17.97 21.60 -23.54
CA ASN A 44 -19.05 20.62 -23.33
C ASN A 44 -18.60 19.45 -22.45
N LEU A 45 -18.01 19.74 -21.29
CA LEU A 45 -17.55 18.74 -20.34
C LEU A 45 -18.11 19.06 -18.95
N ALA A 46 -18.51 18.02 -18.22
CA ALA A 46 -18.87 18.17 -16.82
C ALA A 46 -17.64 18.69 -16.03
N PRO A 47 -17.81 19.60 -15.06
CA PRO A 47 -16.70 20.20 -14.30
C PRO A 47 -15.74 19.17 -13.71
N ASP A 48 -16.25 18.04 -13.22
CA ASP A 48 -15.43 17.00 -12.59
C ASP A 48 -14.58 16.22 -13.60
N ARG A 49 -15.00 16.16 -14.87
CA ARG A 49 -14.27 15.43 -15.92
C ARG A 49 -12.97 16.12 -16.29
N LEU A 50 -12.92 17.46 -16.18
CA LEU A 50 -11.69 18.21 -16.43
C LEU A 50 -10.59 17.83 -15.42
N LYS A 51 -10.95 17.63 -14.15
CA LYS A 51 -10.01 17.21 -13.10
C LYS A 51 -9.42 15.84 -13.41
N GLU A 52 -10.21 14.92 -13.93
CA GLU A 52 -9.73 13.60 -14.36
C GLU A 52 -8.80 13.66 -15.57
N ILE A 53 -9.06 14.58 -16.52
CA ILE A 53 -8.24 14.75 -17.73
C ILE A 53 -6.89 15.37 -17.38
N LEU A 54 -6.87 16.38 -16.51
CA LEU A 54 -5.67 17.15 -16.17
C LEU A 54 -4.84 16.55 -15.03
N CYS A 55 -5.32 15.48 -14.38
CA CYS A 55 -4.56 14.81 -13.34
C CYS A 55 -3.33 14.09 -13.90
N LYS A 56 -2.30 13.92 -13.05
CA LYS A 56 -1.11 13.17 -13.41
C LYS A 56 -1.41 11.68 -13.33
N ARG A 57 -1.29 11.00 -14.47
CA ARG A 57 -1.55 9.56 -14.60
C ARG A 57 -0.26 8.77 -14.75
N GLU A 58 -0.10 7.74 -13.92
CA GLU A 58 1.05 6.84 -13.98
C GLU A 58 0.63 5.38 -13.79
N GLN A 59 1.36 4.45 -14.39
CA GLN A 59 1.19 3.02 -14.14
C GLN A 59 2.16 2.53 -13.07
N ARG A 60 1.65 1.77 -12.09
CA ARG A 60 2.41 1.26 -10.95
C ARG A 60 2.27 -0.24 -10.84
N TYR A 61 3.41 -0.93 -10.71
CA TYR A 61 3.44 -2.38 -10.51
C TYR A 61 3.06 -2.76 -9.08
N VAL A 62 2.11 -3.68 -8.92
CA VAL A 62 1.64 -4.18 -7.64
C VAL A 62 2.46 -5.40 -7.22
N GLY A 63 3.18 -5.27 -6.10
CA GLY A 63 3.98 -6.37 -5.54
C GLY A 63 3.14 -7.47 -4.88
N ALA A 64 3.80 -8.52 -4.42
CA ALA A 64 3.17 -9.69 -3.78
C ALA A 64 2.30 -9.37 -2.56
N GLN A 65 2.60 -8.28 -1.86
CA GLN A 65 1.85 -7.81 -0.68
C GLN A 65 0.73 -6.82 -1.02
N LEU A 66 0.32 -6.73 -2.30
CA LEU A 66 -0.64 -5.73 -2.78
C LEU A 66 -0.21 -4.28 -2.51
N THR A 67 1.10 -4.03 -2.58
CA THR A 67 1.68 -2.71 -2.32
C THR A 67 2.51 -2.20 -3.47
N PHE A 68 2.55 -0.88 -3.63
CA PHE A 68 3.49 -0.17 -4.51
C PHE A 68 3.95 1.14 -3.86
N SER A 69 4.98 1.78 -4.42
CA SER A 69 5.47 3.08 -3.93
C SER A 69 4.98 4.21 -4.83
N PHE A 70 4.54 5.31 -4.23
CA PHE A 70 4.10 6.53 -4.91
C PHE A 70 4.55 7.73 -4.07
N GLU A 71 5.28 8.68 -4.67
CA GLU A 71 5.74 9.92 -4.00
C GLU A 71 6.28 9.72 -2.58
N ARG A 72 7.26 8.81 -2.43
CA ARG A 72 7.91 8.41 -1.15
C ARG A 72 7.00 7.67 -0.15
N GLN A 73 5.71 7.60 -0.41
CA GLN A 73 4.76 6.83 0.38
C GLN A 73 4.63 5.40 -0.15
N ARG A 74 4.25 4.47 0.73
CA ARG A 74 3.89 3.10 0.35
C ARG A 74 2.37 2.96 0.35
N ILE A 75 1.80 2.73 -0.82
CA ILE A 75 0.38 2.49 -0.99
C ILE A 75 0.11 0.99 -0.83
N MET A 76 -0.89 0.64 -0.02
CA MET A 76 -1.31 -0.72 0.27
C MET A 76 -2.76 -0.87 -0.16
N LEU A 77 -3.04 -1.65 -1.21
CA LEU A 77 -4.41 -1.91 -1.65
C LEU A 77 -5.12 -2.77 -0.59
N GLU A 78 -6.39 -2.46 -0.30
CA GLU A 78 -7.17 -3.32 0.59
C GLU A 78 -7.48 -4.65 -0.09
N GLU A 79 -7.49 -5.73 0.69
CA GLU A 79 -7.71 -7.07 0.17
C GLU A 79 -9.19 -7.28 -0.17
N THR A 80 -9.48 -7.43 -1.46
CA THR A 80 -10.80 -7.69 -2.03
C THR A 80 -10.66 -8.77 -3.11
N GLU A 81 -11.78 -9.33 -3.59
CA GLU A 81 -11.74 -10.33 -4.66
C GLU A 81 -11.02 -9.84 -5.92
N VAL A 82 -11.17 -8.55 -6.23
CA VAL A 82 -10.50 -7.91 -7.38
C VAL A 82 -9.01 -7.73 -7.09
N THR A 83 -8.65 -7.15 -5.95
CA THR A 83 -7.24 -6.80 -5.66
C THR A 83 -6.35 -8.02 -5.47
N ARG A 84 -6.87 -9.16 -4.97
CA ARG A 84 -6.12 -10.42 -4.88
C ARG A 84 -5.52 -10.86 -6.21
N GLY A 85 -6.23 -10.63 -7.32
CA GLY A 85 -5.77 -10.95 -8.66
C GLY A 85 -4.77 -9.93 -9.26
N LEU A 86 -4.52 -8.82 -8.57
CA LEU A 86 -3.65 -7.74 -9.05
C LEU A 86 -2.17 -7.95 -8.71
N VAL A 87 -1.83 -8.97 -7.92
CA VAL A 87 -0.43 -9.31 -7.67
C VAL A 87 0.30 -9.52 -9.00
N GLY A 88 1.39 -8.78 -9.20
CA GLY A 88 2.19 -8.83 -10.41
C GLY A 88 1.58 -8.12 -11.62
N ARG A 89 0.53 -7.31 -11.41
CA ARG A 89 -0.11 -6.50 -12.45
C ARG A 89 0.20 -5.02 -12.26
N TYR A 90 -0.05 -4.23 -13.30
CA TYR A 90 0.02 -2.78 -13.25
C TYR A 90 -1.37 -2.20 -12.99
N VAL A 91 -1.42 -1.21 -12.10
CA VAL A 91 -2.60 -0.37 -11.82
C VAL A 91 -2.32 1.06 -12.26
N GLU A 92 -3.38 1.82 -12.53
CA GLU A 92 -3.26 3.24 -12.84
C GLU A 92 -3.41 4.07 -11.57
N THR A 93 -2.57 5.08 -11.42
CA THR A 93 -2.62 6.07 -10.34
C THR A 93 -2.98 7.42 -10.95
N TYR A 94 -3.95 8.09 -10.34
CA TYR A 94 -4.46 9.40 -10.72
C TYR A 94 -4.14 10.35 -9.57
N ALA A 95 -3.12 11.17 -9.74
CA ALA A 95 -2.72 12.20 -8.78
C ALA A 95 -3.29 13.55 -9.22
N TYR A 96 -4.25 14.03 -8.45
CA TYR A 96 -4.96 15.28 -8.71
C TYR A 96 -4.15 16.47 -8.16
N ALA A 97 -4.40 17.66 -8.73
CA ALA A 97 -3.70 18.89 -8.32
C ALA A 97 -4.00 19.33 -6.88
N ASP A 98 -5.09 18.84 -6.29
CA ASP A 98 -5.46 19.05 -4.88
C ASP A 98 -4.72 18.10 -3.91
N GLY A 99 -3.86 17.22 -4.42
CA GLY A 99 -3.13 16.22 -3.64
C GLY A 99 -3.89 14.92 -3.41
N ARG A 100 -5.11 14.77 -3.92
CA ARG A 100 -5.84 13.50 -3.85
C ARG A 100 -5.17 12.46 -4.75
N LEU A 101 -5.12 11.22 -4.28
CA LEU A 101 -4.70 10.07 -5.06
C LEU A 101 -5.91 9.12 -5.28
N ASP A 102 -6.11 8.68 -6.51
CA ASP A 102 -7.06 7.61 -6.84
C ASP A 102 -6.32 6.49 -7.57
N VAL A 103 -6.57 5.25 -7.16
CA VAL A 103 -5.91 4.07 -7.74
C VAL A 103 -6.97 3.27 -8.48
N ARG A 104 -6.79 3.09 -9.78
CA ARG A 104 -7.77 2.45 -10.65
C ARG A 104 -7.23 1.22 -11.34
N TRP A 105 -8.09 0.24 -11.53
CA TRP A 105 -7.84 -0.90 -12.40
C TRP A 105 -9.03 -1.14 -13.32
N LYS A 106 -8.78 -1.14 -14.64
CA LYS A 106 -9.83 -1.23 -15.67
C LYS A 106 -10.99 -0.23 -15.46
N GLY A 107 -10.68 0.97 -14.97
CA GLY A 107 -11.66 2.02 -14.68
C GLY A 107 -12.33 1.94 -13.31
N HIS A 108 -12.11 0.89 -12.52
CA HIS A 108 -12.66 0.78 -11.17
C HIS A 108 -11.68 1.33 -10.13
N SER A 109 -12.16 2.22 -9.26
CA SER A 109 -11.39 2.72 -8.11
C SER A 109 -11.20 1.62 -7.08
N LEU A 110 -9.98 1.49 -6.56
CA LEU A 110 -9.57 0.48 -5.61
C LEU A 110 -9.36 1.13 -4.24
N PRO A 111 -9.92 0.56 -3.17
CA PRO A 111 -9.63 1.02 -1.82
C PRO A 111 -8.16 0.76 -1.47
N TYR A 112 -7.53 1.72 -0.79
CA TYR A 112 -6.14 1.62 -0.38
C TYR A 112 -5.88 2.36 0.94
N ARG A 113 -4.75 2.02 1.56
CA ARG A 113 -4.20 2.69 2.73
C ARG A 113 -2.82 3.23 2.41
N VAL A 114 -2.50 4.39 2.95
CA VAL A 114 -1.19 5.01 2.80
C VAL A 114 -0.35 4.69 4.02
N PHE A 115 0.84 4.15 3.80
CA PHE A 115 1.87 4.01 4.81
C PHE A 115 2.99 5.01 4.54
N ASP A 116 3.16 5.95 5.46
CA ASP A 116 4.23 6.93 5.39
C ASP A 116 5.55 6.30 5.84
N LYS A 117 6.51 6.23 4.91
CA LYS A 117 7.86 5.72 5.20
C LYS A 117 8.72 6.74 5.96
N ASP A 118 8.38 8.01 5.86
CA ASP A 118 9.10 9.10 6.51
C ASP A 118 8.59 9.35 7.95
N GLN A 119 7.71 8.49 8.47
CA GLN A 119 7.35 8.46 9.89
C GLN A 119 8.59 8.10 10.73
N ARG A 120 9.39 9.11 11.01
CA ARG A 120 10.49 9.04 11.95
C ARG A 120 9.90 8.94 13.34
N VAL A 121 10.03 7.77 13.97
CA VAL A 121 10.01 7.71 15.42
C VAL A 121 11.23 8.51 15.86
N THR A 122 11.01 9.73 16.35
CA THR A 122 12.09 10.52 16.94
C THR A 122 12.73 9.65 18.02
N HIS A 123 14.04 9.41 17.92
CA HIS A 123 14.75 8.82 19.05
C HIS A 123 14.39 9.66 20.28
N ALA A 124 13.89 8.99 21.32
CA ALA A 124 13.61 9.67 22.59
C ALA A 124 14.86 10.48 22.98
N ALA A 125 14.66 11.66 23.58
CA ALA A 125 15.76 12.49 24.05
C ALA A 125 16.79 11.60 24.78
N ILE A 126 18.05 11.65 24.36
CA ILE A 126 19.12 10.85 24.95
C ILE A 126 19.24 11.30 26.40
N THR A 127 18.67 10.52 27.33
CA THR A 127 18.71 10.85 28.75
C THR A 127 20.09 10.56 29.31
N GLU A 128 20.61 11.47 30.13
CA GLU A 128 21.84 11.25 30.89
C GLU A 128 21.70 10.02 31.80
N ASN A 129 22.80 9.30 32.01
CA ASN A 129 22.82 8.05 32.77
C ASN A 129 22.18 8.16 34.17
N LYS A 130 22.32 9.33 34.83
CA LYS A 130 21.74 9.61 36.16
C LYS A 130 20.21 9.61 36.19
N ARG A 131 19.55 9.92 35.07
CA ARG A 131 18.08 9.98 34.96
C ARG A 131 17.50 8.75 34.27
N LEU A 132 18.36 7.81 33.86
CA LEU A 132 17.94 6.60 33.14
C LEU A 132 16.99 5.74 33.97
N GLY A 133 17.27 5.59 35.27
CA GLY A 133 16.41 4.80 36.18
C GLY A 133 14.98 5.32 36.26
N ASP A 134 14.83 6.64 36.48
CA ASP A 134 13.52 7.29 36.60
C ASP A 134 12.73 7.24 35.29
N VAL A 135 13.42 7.46 34.15
CA VAL A 135 12.79 7.38 32.83
C VAL A 135 12.37 5.95 32.51
N LEU A 136 13.17 4.94 32.84
CA LEU A 136 12.79 3.53 32.67
C LEU A 136 11.61 3.14 33.57
N ALA A 137 11.56 3.62 34.80
CA ALA A 137 10.43 3.40 35.71
C ALA A 137 9.14 4.02 35.16
N TYR A 138 9.22 5.26 34.64
CA TYR A 138 8.09 5.94 34.00
C TYR A 138 7.61 5.20 32.73
N ILE A 139 8.54 4.76 31.88
CA ILE A 139 8.20 3.98 30.68
C ILE A 139 7.52 2.66 31.05
N LYS A 140 8.03 1.96 32.08
CA LYS A 140 7.44 0.71 32.57
C LYS A 140 6.02 0.91 33.07
N ALA A 141 5.77 1.94 33.89
CA ALA A 141 4.42 2.27 34.34
C ALA A 141 3.45 2.51 33.18
N ARG A 142 3.87 3.26 32.15
CA ARG A 142 3.09 3.49 30.92
C ARG A 142 2.89 2.23 30.08
N GLN A 143 3.83 1.29 30.10
CA GLN A 143 3.70 0.00 29.40
C GLN A 143 2.75 -0.94 30.13
N ASP A 144 2.77 -0.94 31.47
CA ASP A 144 1.89 -1.75 32.30
C ASP A 144 0.42 -1.27 32.21
N GLU A 145 0.19 0.03 31.98
CA GLU A 145 -1.14 0.58 31.66
C GLU A 145 -1.68 0.12 30.29
N ARG A 146 -0.79 -0.25 29.36
CA ARG A 146 -1.20 -0.70 28.03
C ARG A 146 -1.54 -2.19 28.07
N PRO A 147 -2.66 -2.61 27.45
CA PRO A 147 -2.97 -4.02 27.34
C PRO A 147 -1.86 -4.72 26.54
N ALA A 148 -1.29 -5.79 27.11
CA ALA A 148 -0.22 -6.53 26.49
C ALA A 148 -0.64 -7.01 25.08
N PRO A 149 0.21 -6.83 24.05
CA PRO A 149 -0.11 -7.31 22.71
C PRO A 149 -0.28 -8.83 22.75
N LYS A 150 -1.38 -9.35 22.18
CA LYS A 150 -1.56 -10.79 21.99
C LYS A 150 -0.55 -11.30 20.95
N VAL A 151 0.63 -11.69 21.40
CA VAL A 151 1.64 -12.31 20.53
C VAL A 151 1.22 -13.74 20.24
N LYS A 152 0.73 -13.98 19.03
CA LYS A 152 0.47 -15.34 18.54
C LYS A 152 1.79 -16.10 18.37
N THR A 153 1.85 -17.32 18.88
CA THR A 153 2.93 -18.27 18.63
C THR A 153 2.96 -18.69 17.14
N ASN A 154 4.09 -19.21 16.64
CA ASN A 154 4.19 -19.62 15.24
C ASN A 154 3.13 -20.67 14.84
N SER A 155 2.79 -21.60 15.73
CA SER A 155 1.72 -22.58 15.54
C SER A 155 0.34 -21.93 15.41
N GLU A 156 0.04 -20.92 16.23
CA GLU A 156 -1.21 -20.15 16.15
C GLU A 156 -1.28 -19.26 14.90
N LYS A 157 -0.15 -18.69 14.47
CA LYS A 157 -0.07 -17.92 13.20
C LYS A 157 -0.35 -18.81 11.98
N ILE A 158 0.12 -20.05 12.01
CA ILE A 158 0.00 -21.02 10.91
C ILE A 158 -1.32 -21.81 11.00
N GLY A 159 -2.13 -21.60 12.05
CA GLY A 159 -3.42 -22.29 12.22
C GLY A 159 -3.26 -23.79 12.52
N TYR A 160 -2.14 -24.20 13.09
CA TYR A 160 -1.85 -25.61 13.41
C TYR A 160 -2.89 -26.15 14.40
N ARG A 161 -3.65 -27.16 13.98
CA ARG A 161 -4.51 -27.94 14.87
C ARG A 161 -3.78 -29.23 15.25
N PRO A 162 -3.48 -29.47 16.54
CA PRO A 162 -2.90 -30.73 16.95
C PRO A 162 -3.86 -31.86 16.57
N ARG A 163 -3.39 -32.77 15.72
CA ARG A 163 -4.07 -34.03 15.49
C ARG A 163 -3.88 -34.83 16.77
N GLY A 164 -4.97 -35.08 17.50
CA GLY A 164 -4.94 -35.85 18.74
C GLY A 164 -4.09 -37.11 18.55
N ARG A 165 -3.25 -37.42 19.54
CA ARG A 165 -2.49 -38.66 19.54
C ARG A 165 -3.52 -39.80 19.51
N LYS A 166 -3.49 -40.63 18.47
CA LYS A 166 -4.40 -41.79 18.38
C LYS A 166 -4.30 -42.56 19.71
N PRO A 167 -5.42 -42.84 20.39
CA PRO A 167 -5.39 -43.65 21.60
C PRO A 167 -5.09 -45.08 21.15
N GLY A 168 -3.87 -45.54 21.40
CA GLY A 168 -3.47 -46.90 21.06
C GLY A 168 -1.97 -47.11 21.12
N LYS A 169 -1.58 -48.27 21.64
CA LYS A 169 -0.24 -48.81 21.42
C LYS A 169 -0.06 -48.93 19.90
N ARG A 170 1.08 -48.48 19.39
CA ARG A 170 1.46 -48.61 17.97
C ARG A 170 1.21 -50.07 17.57
N THR A 171 0.15 -50.34 16.81
CA THR A 171 -0.15 -51.70 16.37
C THR A 171 1.00 -52.10 15.48
N ASP A 172 1.77 -53.10 15.92
CA ASP A 172 2.82 -53.70 15.12
C ASP A 172 2.13 -54.24 13.86
N PHE A 173 2.52 -53.72 12.70
CA PHE A 173 1.93 -54.08 11.41
C PHE A 173 2.00 -55.60 11.17
N THR A 174 2.97 -56.26 11.81
CA THR A 174 3.15 -57.72 11.81
C THR A 174 1.96 -58.49 12.38
N ASN A 175 1.21 -57.89 13.31
CA ASN A 175 0.06 -58.50 13.99
C ASN A 175 -1.30 -58.01 13.46
N ASP A 176 -1.32 -57.25 12.36
CA ASP A 176 -2.56 -56.80 11.73
C ASP A 176 -3.24 -57.98 10.99
N PRO A 177 -4.51 -58.32 11.31
CA PRO A 177 -5.20 -59.46 10.72
C PRO A 177 -5.31 -59.38 9.19
N ALA A 178 -5.39 -58.17 8.60
CA ALA A 178 -5.41 -58.01 7.15
C ALA A 178 -4.06 -58.34 6.52
N VAL A 179 -2.96 -58.02 7.20
CA VAL A 179 -1.59 -58.31 6.77
C VAL A 179 -1.30 -59.81 6.89
N ILE A 180 -1.74 -60.44 7.96
CA ILE A 180 -1.62 -61.89 8.17
C ILE A 180 -2.39 -62.65 7.07
N ALA A 181 -3.62 -62.23 6.75
CA ALA A 181 -4.43 -62.84 5.69
C ALA A 181 -3.74 -62.74 4.32
N ARG A 182 -3.20 -61.57 3.97
CA ARG A 182 -2.45 -61.36 2.73
C ARG A 182 -1.20 -62.24 2.65
N ARG A 183 -0.49 -62.40 3.77
CA ARG A 183 0.72 -63.22 3.85
C ARG A 183 0.41 -64.70 3.70
N ARG A 184 -0.69 -65.17 4.30
CA ARG A 184 -1.19 -66.55 4.13
C ARG A 184 -1.62 -66.82 2.70
N GLN A 185 -2.30 -65.88 2.06
CA GLN A 185 -2.70 -65.99 0.65
C GLN A 185 -1.49 -66.07 -0.28
N ALA A 186 -0.49 -65.20 -0.08
CA ALA A 186 0.74 -65.23 -0.86
C ALA A 186 1.53 -66.55 -0.67
N LEU A 187 1.52 -67.12 0.54
CA LEU A 187 2.14 -68.43 0.79
C LEU A 187 1.35 -69.57 0.12
N SER A 188 0.02 -69.55 0.14
CA SER A 188 -0.76 -70.58 -0.56
C SER A 188 -0.65 -70.48 -2.08
N GLU A 189 -0.46 -69.29 -2.63
CA GLU A 189 -0.21 -69.08 -4.06
C GLU A 189 1.17 -69.60 -4.48
N LEU A 190 2.16 -69.60 -3.56
CA LEU A 190 3.48 -70.20 -3.79
C LEU A 190 3.44 -71.73 -3.70
N ASP A 191 2.74 -72.29 -2.71
CA ASP A 191 2.56 -73.76 -2.58
C ASP A 191 1.72 -74.35 -3.73
N ALA A 192 0.85 -73.54 -4.37
CA ALA A 192 0.08 -73.96 -5.54
C ALA A 192 0.85 -73.82 -6.87
N ALA A 193 2.05 -73.24 -6.83
CA ALA A 193 2.93 -73.02 -7.98
C ALA A 193 4.13 -74.00 -8.03
N GLU A 194 4.28 -74.87 -7.03
CA GLU A 194 5.12 -76.09 -7.06
C GLU A 194 4.29 -77.31 -7.50
#